data_AF-A0A0D2R2Z5-F1
#
_entry.id   AF-A0A0D2R2Z5-F1
#
_cell.length_a   1.000
_cell.length_b   1.000
_cell.length_c   1.000
_cell.angle_alpha   90.00
_cell.angle_beta   90.00
_cell.angle_gamma   90.00
#
_symmetry.space_group_name_H-M   'P 1'
#
loop_
_entity.id
_entity.type
_entity.pdbx_description
1 polymer ?
#
loop_
_entity_poly.entity_id
_entity_poly.type
_entity_poly.pdbx_seq_one_letter_code
_entity_poly.pdbx_strand_id
1 'polypeptide(L)'
;MEKEKEIGLWENKKQEKLGELKTQRRFMAKSKNVRVTIILEYTSSVRNGFNKESMGISMYITQKNQHNTSNQLELKKFCLYCYKHTIHGEIKK
;
A
#
# COMPACT_ATOMS: atom_id res chain seq x y z
N MET A 1 -4.33 -34.66 -47.80
CA MET A 1 -2.97 -34.75 -47.25
C MET A 1 -2.34 -33.38 -46.95
N GLU A 2 -2.36 -32.38 -47.84
CA GLU A 2 -1.70 -31.08 -47.55
C GLU A 2 -2.50 -30.17 -46.61
N LYS A 3 -3.83 -30.12 -46.78
CA LYS A 3 -4.74 -29.36 -45.89
C LYS A 3 -4.72 -29.85 -44.44
N GLU A 4 -4.51 -31.15 -44.21
CA GLU A 4 -4.44 -31.72 -42.85
C GLU A 4 -3.16 -31.29 -42.12
N LYS A 5 -2.06 -31.07 -42.85
CA LYS A 5 -0.81 -30.54 -42.28
C LYS A 5 -0.94 -29.09 -41.86
N GLU A 6 -1.69 -28.28 -42.63
CA GLU A 6 -1.94 -26.88 -42.28
C GLU A 6 -2.84 -26.73 -41.05
N ILE A 7 -3.87 -27.58 -40.92
CA ILE A 7 -4.75 -27.61 -39.74
C ILE A 7 -3.93 -27.95 -38.48
N GLY A 8 -3.08 -28.98 -38.56
CA GLY A 8 -2.20 -29.35 -37.43
C GLY A 8 -1.21 -28.25 -37.04
N LEU A 9 -0.69 -27.49 -38.00
CA LEU A 9 0.19 -26.35 -37.72
C LEU A 9 -0.55 -25.19 -37.04
N TRP A 10 -1.79 -24.93 -37.48
CA TRP A 10 -2.63 -23.89 -36.89
C TRP A 10 -3.07 -24.24 -35.47
N GLU A 11 -3.42 -25.50 -35.21
CA GLU A 11 -3.74 -25.99 -33.87
C GLU A 11 -2.54 -25.90 -32.91
N ASN A 12 -1.34 -26.27 -33.37
CA ASN A 12 -0.12 -26.12 -32.56
C ASN A 12 0.19 -24.66 -32.23
N LYS A 13 0.12 -23.75 -33.21
CA LYS A 13 0.28 -22.31 -32.96
C LYS A 13 -0.76 -21.76 -31.98
N LYS A 14 -1.99 -22.28 -32.02
CA LYS A 14 -3.06 -21.91 -31.09
C LYS A 14 -2.77 -22.37 -29.66
N GLN A 15 -2.21 -23.57 -29.49
CA GLN A 15 -1.81 -24.10 -28.18
C GLN A 15 -0.63 -23.31 -27.59
N GLU A 16 0.37 -22.97 -28.39
CA GLU A 16 1.55 -22.17 -27.98
C GLU A 16 1.14 -20.78 -27.50
N LYS A 17 0.32 -20.08 -28.30
CA LYS A 17 -0.21 -18.74 -27.97
C LYS A 17 -1.08 -18.74 -26.71
N LEU A 18 -1.84 -19.82 -26.49
CA LEU A 18 -2.62 -20.01 -25.27
C LEU A 18 -1.72 -20.26 -24.05
N GLY A 19 -0.61 -20.98 -24.22
CA GLY A 19 0.42 -21.18 -23.20
C GLY A 19 1.13 -19.87 -22.80
N GLU A 20 1.48 -19.03 -23.78
CA GLU A 20 2.06 -17.70 -23.56
C GLU A 20 1.09 -16.77 -22.81
N LEU A 21 -0.17 -16.70 -23.24
CA LEU A 21 -1.21 -15.89 -22.59
C LEU A 21 -1.47 -16.35 -21.15
N LYS A 22 -1.47 -17.66 -20.89
CA LYS A 22 -1.60 -18.22 -19.53
C LYS A 22 -0.38 -17.88 -18.67
N THR A 23 0.81 -17.87 -19.26
CA THR A 23 2.06 -17.49 -18.58
C THR A 23 2.08 -16.00 -18.24
N GLN A 24 1.74 -15.13 -19.19
CA GLN A 24 1.61 -13.68 -18.97
C GLN A 24 0.61 -13.34 -17.86
N ARG A 25 -0.57 -13.99 -17.84
CA ARG A 25 -1.56 -13.79 -16.77
C ARG A 25 -1.05 -14.20 -15.39
N ARG A 26 -0.19 -15.23 -15.30
CA ARG A 26 0.40 -15.68 -14.04
C ARG A 26 1.39 -14.66 -13.45
N PHE A 27 2.06 -13.87 -14.29
CA PHE A 27 3.00 -12.84 -13.85
C PHE A 27 2.32 -11.50 -13.46
N MET A 28 1.22 -11.13 -14.10
CA MET A 28 0.53 -9.85 -13.82
C MET A 28 -0.35 -9.84 -12.56
N ALA A 29 -0.77 -11.02 -12.05
CA ALA A 29 -1.75 -11.12 -10.96
C ALA A 29 -1.19 -10.85 -9.53
N LYS A 30 0.03 -10.34 -9.40
CA LYS A 30 0.67 -10.05 -8.10
C LYS A 30 1.01 -8.57 -7.94
N SER A 31 0.14 -7.65 -8.30
CA SER A 31 0.23 -6.29 -7.77
C SER A 31 -0.19 -6.31 -6.30
N LYS A 32 0.72 -6.73 -5.42
CA LYS A 32 0.59 -6.55 -3.97
C LYS A 32 0.30 -5.07 -3.73
N ASN A 33 -0.75 -4.76 -2.98
CA ASN A 33 -1.20 -3.39 -2.72
C ASN A 33 -0.03 -2.49 -2.30
N VAL A 34 0.40 -1.64 -3.22
CA VAL A 34 1.51 -0.68 -3.09
C VAL A 34 1.22 0.38 -2.01
N ARG A 35 -0.07 0.61 -1.74
CA ARG A 35 -0.57 1.59 -0.76
C ARG A 35 -1.03 0.89 0.51
N VAL A 36 -0.48 1.32 1.64
CA VAL A 36 -0.77 0.82 2.98
C VAL A 36 -1.46 1.91 3.78
N THR A 37 -2.58 1.57 4.43
CA THR A 37 -3.22 2.46 5.40
C THR A 37 -2.39 2.50 6.67
N ILE A 38 -2.02 3.70 7.09
CA ILE A 38 -1.25 3.94 8.30
C ILE A 38 -2.01 4.87 9.24
N ILE A 39 -1.67 4.76 10.51
CA ILE A 39 -2.21 5.60 11.57
C ILE A 39 -1.09 6.56 12.00
N LEU A 40 -1.37 7.85 11.99
CA LEU A 40 -0.50 8.90 12.52
C LEU A 40 -1.05 9.36 13.86
N GLU A 41 -0.28 9.15 14.92
CA GLU A 41 -0.63 9.56 16.27
C GLU A 41 0.22 10.74 16.72
N TYR A 42 -0.38 11.63 17.52
CA TYR A 42 0.35 12.71 18.15
C TYR A 42 1.53 12.17 18.98
N THR A 43 2.74 12.50 18.56
CA THR A 43 3.95 12.13 19.30
C THR A 43 4.12 13.15 20.41
N SER A 44 3.84 12.75 21.65
CA SER A 44 3.94 13.60 22.84
C SER A 44 5.40 13.93 23.18
N SER A 45 6.02 14.83 22.42
CA SER A 45 7.39 15.29 22.68
C SER A 45 7.53 16.18 23.92
N VAL A 46 6.53 16.22 24.81
CA VAL A 46 6.56 17.05 26.02
C VAL A 46 6.07 16.23 27.21
N ARG A 47 7.02 15.73 28.02
CA ARG A 47 6.80 15.12 29.34
C ARG A 47 6.24 16.09 30.40
N ASN A 48 5.90 17.34 30.05
CA ASN A 48 5.74 18.43 31.03
C ASN A 48 4.42 19.21 30.93
N GLY A 49 3.27 18.57 31.19
CA GLY A 49 2.19 19.33 31.85
C GLY A 49 0.83 19.42 31.17
N PHE A 50 0.36 18.37 30.49
CA PHE A 50 -1.08 18.19 30.33
C PHE A 50 -1.44 16.79 30.83
N ASN A 51 -2.28 16.76 31.87
CA ASN A 51 -2.72 15.58 32.60
C ASN A 51 -3.11 14.46 31.62
N LYS A 52 -2.32 13.38 31.63
CA LYS A 52 -2.37 12.28 30.66
C LYS A 52 -3.65 11.43 30.72
N GLU A 53 -4.52 11.66 31.70
CA GLU A 53 -5.71 10.82 31.95
C GLU A 53 -7.00 11.32 31.29
N SER A 54 -7.10 12.59 30.89
CA SER A 54 -8.39 13.18 30.46
C SER A 54 -8.41 13.79 29.06
N MET A 55 -7.26 13.93 28.41
CA MET A 55 -7.16 14.48 27.07
C MET A 55 -6.99 13.35 26.06
N GLY A 56 -7.98 13.13 25.19
CA GLY A 56 -7.95 12.06 24.19
C GLY A 56 -6.74 12.12 23.26
N ILE A 57 -6.49 11.04 22.54
CA ILE A 57 -5.37 10.93 21.60
C ILE A 57 -5.81 11.48 20.23
N SER A 58 -5.05 12.43 19.66
CA SER A 58 -5.30 12.90 18.30
C SER A 58 -4.67 11.95 17.28
N MET A 59 -5.54 11.25 16.55
CA MET A 59 -5.21 10.20 15.60
C MET A 59 -5.70 10.54 14.19
N TYR A 60 -4.87 10.28 13.18
CA TYR A 60 -5.21 10.43 11.77
C TYR A 60 -5.01 9.14 11.00
N ILE A 61 -5.96 8.81 10.15
CA ILE A 61 -5.86 7.67 9.22
C ILE A 61 -5.44 8.24 7.87
N THR A 62 -4.34 7.74 7.33
CA THR A 62 -3.83 8.14 6.02
C THR A 62 -3.38 6.92 5.22
N GLN A 63 -3.12 7.09 3.93
CA GLN A 63 -2.53 6.06 3.09
C GLN A 63 -1.13 6.49 2.70
N LYS A 64 -0.15 5.61 2.87
CA LYS A 64 1.21 5.82 2.37
C LYS A 64 1.55 4.78 1.31
N ASN A 65 2.44 5.16 0.39
CA ASN A 65 3.04 4.23 -0.55
C ASN A 65 4.31 3.65 0.07
N GLN A 66 4.32 2.36 0.39
CA GLN A 66 5.45 1.71 1.07
C GLN A 66 6.71 1.67 0.20
N HIS A 67 6.57 1.64 -1.13
CA HIS A 67 7.70 1.59 -2.06
C HIS A 67 8.43 2.93 -2.15
N ASN A 68 7.70 4.04 -2.10
CA ASN A 68 8.29 5.38 -2.18
C ASN A 68 8.78 5.86 -0.81
N THR A 69 8.11 5.44 0.27
CA THR A 69 8.38 5.92 1.62
C THR A 69 8.45 4.73 2.57
N SER A 70 9.62 4.10 2.62
CA SER A 70 9.89 2.98 3.54
C SER A 70 10.06 3.45 4.98
N ASN A 71 10.45 4.70 5.20
CA ASN A 71 10.65 5.26 6.53
C ASN A 71 9.31 5.56 7.23
N GLN A 72 9.38 5.78 8.55
CA GLN A 72 8.22 6.23 9.32
C GLN A 72 7.79 7.62 8.83
N LEU A 73 6.50 7.79 8.63
CA LEU A 73 5.94 9.08 8.21
C LEU A 73 5.71 9.97 9.43
N GLU A 74 6.30 11.17 9.41
CA GLU A 74 6.05 12.21 10.39
C GLU A 74 5.46 13.44 9.69
N LEU A 75 4.25 13.84 10.07
CA LEU A 75 3.58 15.01 9.49
C LEU A 75 3.16 16.01 10.57
N LYS A 76 3.30 17.30 10.26
CA LYS A 76 2.71 18.36 11.07
C LYS A 76 1.21 18.43 10.80
N LYS A 77 0.40 18.05 11.79
CA LYS A 77 -1.07 18.08 11.74
C LYS A 77 -1.62 18.89 12.91
N PHE A 78 -2.83 19.40 12.75
CA PHE A 78 -3.47 20.22 13.77
C PHE A 78 -4.01 19.32 14.89
N CYS A 79 -3.52 19.43 16.12
CA CYS A 79 -4.08 18.66 17.22
C CYS A 79 -5.28 19.39 17.83
N LEU A 80 -6.45 18.73 17.84
CA LEU A 80 -7.69 19.25 18.43
C LEU A 80 -7.56 19.54 19.93
N TYR A 81 -6.72 18.79 20.63
CA TYR A 81 -6.55 18.93 22.08
C TYR A 81 -5.53 20.00 22.47
N CYS A 82 -4.54 20.23 21.61
CA CYS A 82 -3.49 21.22 21.87
C CYS A 82 -3.76 22.56 21.18
N TYR A 83 -4.81 22.65 20.35
CA TYR A 83 -5.15 23.81 19.53
C TYR A 83 -3.97 24.39 18.74
N LYS A 84 -3.03 23.53 18.35
CA LYS A 84 -1.80 23.90 17.66
C LYS A 84 -1.37 22.80 16.70
N HIS A 85 -0.56 23.16 15.72
CA HIS A 85 0.05 22.18 14.84
C HIS A 85 1.18 21.45 15.57
N THR A 86 1.04 20.13 15.67
CA THR A 86 1.97 19.23 16.32
C THR A 86 2.48 18.20 15.34
N ILE A 87 3.55 17.50 15.71
CA ILE A 87 4.09 16.40 14.91
C ILE A 87 3.32 15.13 15.25
N HIS A 88 2.80 14.47 14.22
CA HIS A 88 2.17 13.16 14.32
C HIS A 88 3.04 12.13 13.60
N GLY A 89 3.45 11.11 14.34
CA GLY A 89 4.28 10.02 13.86
C GLY A 89 3.45 8.78 13.53
N GLU A 90 3.93 8.01 12.57
CA GLU A 90 3.33 6.72 12.22
C GLU A 90 3.47 5.69 13.34
N ILE A 91 2.35 5.08 13.71
CA ILE A 91 2.35 3.94 14.63
C ILE A 91 2.59 2.65 13.86
N LYS A 92 3.58 1.89 14.32
CA LYS A 92 3.74 0.48 13.95
C LYS A 92 2.77 -0.34 14.80
N LYS A 93 1.94 -1.13 14.12
CA LYS A 93 1.10 -2.14 14.76
C LYS A 93 1.93 -3.37 15.16
#